data_AF-A0A4Y7NIQ1-F1
#
_entry.id   AF-A0A4Y7NIQ1-F1
#
_cell.length_a   1.000
_cell.length_b   1.000
_cell.length_c   1.000
_cell.angle_alpha   90.00
_cell.angle_beta   90.00
_cell.angle_gamma   90.00
#
_symmetry.space_group_name_H-M   'P 1'
#
loop_
_entity.id
_entity.type
_entity.pdbx_description
1 polymer ?
#
loop_
_entity_poly.entity_id
_entity_poly.type
_entity_poly.pdbx_seq_one_letter_code
_entity_poly.pdbx_strand_id
1 'polypeptide(L)'
;MQEQNIPIDIQTSKLLDWIISRRHCTKTWHKQITAIREKINSAIQDMPEHKNITKLLTGTYINYFHCLQIVEILKETEADTRSIFGRYGSQRMKDWQEIVYLYEKDNIYLAEASQLLMRNVAYEIPGIKKSIARCEQIQHESEKKEVDCIKNAQDFREKYKSLCHQLGIKGENIKKELNDLLTSLPDMYKDVAKQAKETKEASEFYRSFIGQMIKSNSDLACLPLLQYIIEHGNTTVYEWRYGEPPLRIEEPTLLTEPEAPSSTDDAIDFGDGSIDFGTGDVELETGDIDWGQIDMLPDAHEATIDFSTTEDAELGIVVQEAGVEGGVAKDNEALSVLDYRKTRNMFLDDLAELEAFLRQRSAEMHMLSKESQMSFSLSQSHSNAEISTQQLETMLTKVLSTMEAINRPKLKNLALIRESPRYVDRVASSLQRHLHLADNMEGNRAALVEKRRAAAVEQSRLQPTLKKMIERTKELQGEIERNISKKYNNRPVNITGGVTSL
;
A
#
# COMPACT_ATOMS: atom_id res chain seq x y z
N MET A 1 28.47 -11.41 -70.96
CA MET A 1 28.26 -10.82 -69.63
C MET A 1 28.76 -11.81 -68.60
N GLN A 2 29.75 -11.44 -67.78
CA GLN A 2 30.48 -12.38 -66.92
C GLN A 2 29.62 -12.78 -65.72
N GLU A 3 29.15 -14.04 -65.69
CA GLU A 3 28.49 -14.67 -64.53
C GLU A 3 29.34 -14.60 -63.24
N GLN A 4 30.64 -14.29 -63.38
CA GLN A 4 31.59 -14.09 -62.28
C GLN A 4 31.29 -12.84 -61.43
N ASN A 5 30.49 -11.88 -61.90
CA ASN A 5 30.18 -10.65 -61.15
C ASN A 5 28.87 -10.71 -60.37
N ILE A 6 28.11 -11.81 -60.45
CA ILE A 6 26.84 -11.95 -59.72
C ILE A 6 27.15 -12.51 -58.31
N PRO A 7 26.77 -11.81 -57.22
CA PRO A 7 26.99 -12.28 -55.86
C PRO A 7 26.17 -13.54 -55.56
N ILE A 8 26.72 -14.40 -54.70
CA ILE A 8 26.04 -15.58 -54.17
C ILE A 8 25.40 -15.19 -52.85
N ASP A 9 24.09 -15.01 -52.84
CA ASP A 9 23.35 -14.70 -51.62
C ASP A 9 22.79 -15.97 -51.00
N ILE A 10 23.07 -16.19 -49.71
CA ILE A 10 22.66 -17.38 -48.97
C ILE A 10 21.95 -16.95 -47.70
N GLN A 11 20.70 -17.39 -47.51
CA GLN A 11 19.99 -17.14 -46.27
C GLN A 11 20.61 -17.95 -45.12
N THR A 12 20.91 -17.30 -43.99
CA THR A 12 21.54 -17.92 -42.81
C THR A 12 20.83 -19.20 -42.38
N SER A 13 19.49 -19.19 -42.32
CA SER A 13 18.68 -20.35 -41.92
C SER A 13 18.78 -21.56 -42.84
N LYS A 14 19.25 -21.40 -44.07
CA LYS A 14 19.41 -22.45 -45.08
C LYS A 14 20.87 -22.77 -45.37
N LEU A 15 21.82 -22.15 -44.66
CA LEU A 15 23.24 -22.19 -44.97
C LEU A 15 23.80 -23.62 -44.92
N LEU A 16 23.48 -24.38 -43.88
CA LEU A 16 23.92 -25.77 -43.76
C LEU A 16 23.37 -26.66 -44.88
N ASP A 17 22.07 -26.55 -45.18
CA ASP A 17 21.43 -27.30 -46.27
C ASP A 17 22.00 -26.92 -47.64
N TRP A 18 22.33 -25.64 -47.83
CA TRP A 18 22.96 -25.14 -49.04
C TRP A 18 24.36 -25.76 -49.23
N ILE A 19 25.17 -25.83 -48.17
CA ILE A 19 26.50 -26.46 -48.20
C ILE A 19 26.40 -27.94 -48.58
N ILE A 20 25.46 -28.67 -47.97
CA ILE A 20 25.29 -30.11 -48.21
C ILE A 20 24.73 -30.38 -49.63
N SER A 21 23.72 -29.62 -50.06
CA SER A 21 23.09 -29.80 -51.38
C SER A 21 24.05 -29.55 -52.55
N ARG A 22 24.99 -28.60 -52.38
CA ARG A 22 26.06 -28.30 -53.34
C ARG A 22 27.26 -29.24 -53.24
N ARG A 23 27.20 -30.25 -52.36
CA ARG A 23 28.27 -31.23 -52.10
C ARG A 23 29.58 -30.60 -51.61
N HIS A 24 29.50 -29.44 -50.95
CA HIS A 24 30.68 -28.84 -50.29
C HIS A 24 31.05 -29.59 -49.02
N CYS A 25 30.09 -30.27 -48.38
CA CYS A 25 30.30 -31.16 -47.24
C CYS A 25 29.44 -32.43 -47.37
N THR A 26 29.89 -33.52 -46.77
CA THR A 26 29.18 -34.81 -46.81
C THR A 26 27.98 -34.82 -45.85
N LYS A 27 26.95 -35.62 -46.15
CA LYS A 27 25.79 -35.78 -45.23
C LYS A 27 26.16 -36.44 -43.90
N THR A 28 27.28 -37.16 -43.86
CA THR A 28 27.77 -37.89 -42.68
C THR A 28 28.64 -37.05 -41.75
N TRP A 29 28.74 -35.74 -41.99
CA TRP A 29 29.60 -34.82 -41.24
C TRP A 29 29.38 -34.86 -39.72
N HIS A 30 28.17 -35.12 -39.24
CA HIS A 30 27.86 -35.26 -37.81
C HIS A 30 28.65 -36.39 -37.12
N LYS A 31 28.92 -37.50 -37.81
CA LYS A 31 29.74 -38.59 -37.26
C LYS A 31 31.21 -38.20 -37.24
N GLN A 32 31.67 -37.53 -38.30
CA GLN A 32 33.05 -37.08 -38.43
C GLN A 32 33.38 -36.00 -37.38
N ILE A 33 32.46 -35.07 -37.13
CA ILE A 33 32.68 -34.02 -36.14
C ILE A 33 32.75 -34.60 -34.72
N THR A 34 31.98 -35.63 -34.41
CA THR A 34 32.05 -36.29 -33.09
C THR A 34 33.44 -36.86 -32.83
N ALA A 35 34.04 -37.54 -33.81
CA ALA A 35 35.41 -38.06 -33.70
C ALA A 35 36.46 -36.93 -33.59
N ILE A 36 36.27 -35.83 -34.33
CA ILE A 36 37.14 -34.65 -34.22
C ILE A 36 37.05 -34.03 -32.82
N ARG A 37 35.85 -33.99 -32.23
CA ARG A 37 35.60 -33.45 -30.89
C ARG A 37 36.30 -34.27 -29.80
N GLU A 38 36.28 -35.59 -29.91
CA GLU A 38 37.01 -36.48 -29.00
C GLU A 38 38.53 -36.25 -29.07
N LYS A 39 39.07 -36.07 -30.28
CA LYS A 39 40.49 -35.71 -30.48
C LYS A 39 40.83 -34.34 -29.91
N ILE A 40 39.97 -33.34 -30.11
CA ILE A 40 40.13 -32.00 -29.52
C ILE A 40 40.17 -32.11 -27.98
N ASN A 41 39.24 -32.84 -27.36
CA ASN A 41 39.20 -32.99 -25.91
C ASN A 41 40.47 -33.66 -25.35
N SER A 42 41.05 -34.60 -26.10
CA SER A 42 42.31 -35.26 -25.74
C SER A 42 43.51 -34.30 -25.90
N ALA A 43 43.56 -33.57 -27.03
CA ALA A 43 44.66 -32.66 -27.35
C ALA A 43 44.68 -31.37 -26.51
N ILE A 44 43.55 -30.96 -25.92
CA ILE A 44 43.48 -29.82 -24.98
C ILE A 44 44.23 -30.11 -23.68
N GLN A 45 44.29 -31.37 -23.23
CA GLN A 45 44.93 -31.74 -21.97
C GLN A 45 46.45 -31.53 -22.01
N ASP A 46 47.05 -31.61 -23.20
CA ASP A 46 48.47 -31.36 -23.44
C ASP A 46 48.67 -29.99 -24.12
N MET A 47 48.51 -28.90 -23.37
CA MET A 47 48.67 -27.52 -23.85
C MET A 47 49.85 -26.80 -23.17
N PRO A 48 50.63 -25.97 -23.89
CA PRO A 48 51.64 -25.14 -23.27
C PRO A 48 51.00 -23.98 -22.52
N GLU A 49 51.64 -23.53 -21.44
CA GLU A 49 51.24 -22.31 -20.73
C GLU A 49 51.51 -21.07 -21.61
N HIS A 50 50.54 -20.72 -22.44
CA HIS A 50 50.61 -19.54 -23.31
C HIS A 50 49.36 -18.68 -23.13
N LYS A 51 49.55 -17.41 -22.77
CA LYS A 51 48.45 -16.47 -22.43
C LYS A 51 47.39 -16.35 -23.53
N ASN A 52 47.78 -16.43 -24.81
CA ASN A 52 46.84 -16.36 -25.93
C ASN A 52 46.04 -17.67 -26.09
N ILE A 53 46.66 -18.82 -25.79
CA ILE A 53 45.98 -20.12 -25.80
C ILE A 53 44.98 -20.18 -24.64
N THR A 54 45.37 -19.76 -23.44
CA THR A 54 44.45 -19.70 -22.28
C THR A 54 43.24 -18.81 -22.56
N LYS A 55 43.43 -17.65 -23.20
CA LYS A 55 42.32 -16.76 -23.64
C LYS A 55 41.41 -17.41 -24.68
N LEU A 56 41.97 -18.19 -25.60
CA LEU A 56 41.24 -18.91 -26.65
C LEU A 56 40.45 -20.11 -26.13
N LEU A 57 40.91 -20.73 -25.04
CA LEU A 57 40.30 -21.90 -24.41
C LEU A 57 39.26 -21.54 -23.33
N THR A 58 39.31 -20.32 -22.78
CA THR A 58 38.43 -19.93 -21.68
C THR A 58 37.01 -19.58 -22.17
N GLY A 59 36.03 -20.42 -21.82
CA GLY A 59 34.60 -20.13 -22.00
C GLY A 59 34.12 -20.17 -23.47
N THR A 60 34.84 -20.86 -24.34
CA THR A 60 34.61 -20.90 -25.79
C THR A 60 34.48 -22.32 -26.30
N TYR A 61 33.53 -22.52 -27.20
CA TYR A 61 33.46 -23.72 -28.02
C TYR A 61 34.60 -23.66 -29.05
N ILE A 62 35.65 -24.46 -28.85
CA ILE A 62 36.78 -24.56 -29.79
C ILE A 62 36.24 -25.02 -31.13
N ASN A 63 36.58 -24.40 -32.24
CA ASN A 63 36.13 -24.81 -33.57
C ASN A 63 37.35 -24.84 -34.48
N TYR A 64 37.16 -25.17 -35.75
CA TYR A 64 38.24 -25.20 -36.74
C TYR A 64 39.12 -23.93 -36.77
N PHE A 65 38.52 -22.74 -36.71
CA PHE A 65 39.27 -21.48 -36.76
C PHE A 65 40.13 -21.28 -35.51
N HIS A 66 39.64 -21.70 -34.34
CA HIS A 66 40.45 -21.78 -33.13
C HIS A 66 41.58 -22.80 -33.27
N CYS A 67 41.35 -23.95 -33.91
CA CYS A 67 42.39 -24.96 -34.15
C CYS A 67 43.52 -24.40 -35.05
N LEU A 68 43.18 -23.62 -36.08
CA LEU A 68 44.17 -22.95 -36.93
C LEU A 68 45.03 -21.97 -36.13
N GLN A 69 44.41 -21.15 -35.26
CA GLN A 69 45.12 -20.21 -34.41
C GLN A 69 46.03 -20.93 -33.41
N ILE A 70 45.56 -22.04 -32.81
CA ILE A 70 46.37 -22.88 -31.93
C ILE A 70 47.59 -23.42 -32.67
N VAL A 71 47.42 -23.97 -33.88
CA VAL A 71 48.53 -24.47 -34.71
C VAL A 71 49.53 -23.35 -35.02
N GLU A 72 49.06 -22.14 -35.33
CA GLU A 72 49.96 -21.00 -35.59
C GLU A 72 50.76 -20.60 -34.36
N ILE A 73 50.13 -20.53 -33.18
CA ILE A 73 50.82 -20.24 -31.92
C ILE A 73 51.82 -21.36 -31.59
N LEU A 74 51.49 -22.62 -31.88
CA LEU A 74 52.42 -23.75 -31.69
C LEU A 74 53.63 -23.65 -32.63
N LYS A 75 53.49 -23.13 -33.85
CA LYS A 75 54.64 -22.88 -34.73
C LYS A 75 55.59 -21.82 -34.17
N GLU A 76 55.06 -20.79 -33.53
CA GLU A 76 55.84 -19.72 -32.89
C GLU A 76 56.52 -20.20 -31.61
N THR A 77 55.81 -20.97 -30.79
CA THR A 77 56.28 -21.42 -29.46
C THR A 77 57.17 -22.66 -29.49
N GLU A 78 57.03 -23.52 -30.49
CA GLU A 78 57.81 -24.77 -30.62
C GLU A 78 58.84 -24.72 -31.77
N ALA A 79 59.18 -23.52 -32.25
CA ALA A 79 60.11 -23.27 -33.35
C ALA A 79 61.50 -23.91 -33.18
N ASP A 80 61.94 -24.11 -31.93
CA ASP A 80 63.24 -24.69 -31.56
C ASP A 80 63.25 -26.24 -31.51
N THR A 81 62.10 -26.91 -31.65
CA THR A 81 62.00 -28.39 -31.62
C THR A 81 62.02 -29.04 -33.01
N ARG A 82 62.59 -28.34 -34.00
CA ARG A 82 62.67 -28.84 -35.38
C ARG A 82 63.56 -30.07 -35.44
N SER A 83 62.98 -31.20 -35.88
CA SER A 83 63.76 -32.38 -36.24
C SER A 83 64.65 -32.08 -37.44
N ILE A 84 65.82 -32.73 -37.51
CA ILE A 84 66.91 -32.54 -38.51
C ILE A 84 66.44 -32.67 -39.98
N PHE A 85 65.21 -33.16 -40.23
CA PHE A 85 64.57 -33.24 -41.55
C PHE A 85 63.44 -32.21 -41.81
N GLY A 86 63.34 -31.13 -41.02
CA GLY A 86 62.42 -30.02 -41.29
C GLY A 86 60.94 -30.31 -41.00
N ARG A 87 60.63 -31.41 -40.30
CA ARG A 87 59.27 -31.72 -39.82
C ARG A 87 59.11 -31.24 -38.37
N TYR A 88 58.01 -30.52 -38.10
CA TYR A 88 57.62 -30.11 -36.74
C TYR A 88 57.45 -31.37 -35.85
N GLY A 89 58.10 -31.39 -34.68
CA GLY A 89 58.49 -32.63 -34.01
C GLY A 89 57.61 -33.10 -32.84
N SER A 90 56.93 -32.20 -32.13
CA SER A 90 56.19 -32.53 -30.90
C SER A 90 54.93 -33.36 -31.18
N GLN A 91 54.53 -34.22 -30.23
CA GLN A 91 53.29 -34.98 -30.32
C GLN A 91 52.07 -34.05 -30.39
N ARG A 92 52.05 -33.00 -29.54
CA ARG A 92 51.05 -31.94 -29.55
C ARG A 92 50.85 -31.30 -30.93
N MET A 93 51.92 -30.88 -31.60
CA MET A 93 51.81 -30.25 -32.92
C MET A 93 51.25 -31.24 -33.95
N LYS A 94 51.61 -32.53 -33.88
CA LYS A 94 51.03 -33.57 -34.75
C LYS A 94 49.54 -33.77 -34.47
N ASP A 95 49.13 -33.79 -33.21
CA ASP A 95 47.73 -33.97 -32.82
C ASP A 95 46.85 -32.82 -33.33
N TRP A 96 47.30 -31.57 -33.16
CA TRP A 96 46.58 -30.39 -33.66
C TRP A 96 46.58 -30.30 -35.18
N GLN A 97 47.66 -30.70 -35.86
CA GLN A 97 47.69 -30.82 -37.33
C GLN A 97 46.75 -31.92 -37.84
N GLU A 98 46.65 -33.06 -37.14
CA GLU A 98 45.71 -34.12 -37.48
C GLU A 98 44.27 -33.64 -37.33
N ILE A 99 43.95 -32.91 -36.26
CA ILE A 99 42.63 -32.30 -36.05
C ILE A 99 42.27 -31.36 -37.20
N VAL A 100 43.19 -30.46 -37.59
CA VAL A 100 42.99 -29.54 -38.72
C VAL A 100 42.78 -30.32 -40.03
N TYR A 101 43.59 -31.36 -40.28
CA TYR A 101 43.45 -32.20 -41.46
C TYR A 101 42.08 -32.91 -41.51
N LEU A 102 41.60 -33.45 -40.38
CA LEU A 102 40.29 -34.09 -40.30
C LEU A 102 39.14 -33.11 -40.53
N TYR A 103 39.29 -31.86 -40.11
CA TYR A 103 38.34 -30.79 -40.40
C TYR A 103 38.31 -30.40 -41.88
N GLU A 104 39.47 -30.31 -42.52
CA GLU A 104 39.61 -29.95 -43.94
C GLU A 104 39.18 -31.08 -44.87
N LYS A 105 39.42 -32.34 -44.48
CA LYS A 105 38.90 -33.51 -45.17
C LYS A 105 37.38 -33.41 -45.25
N ASP A 106 36.81 -33.55 -46.45
CA ASP A 106 35.38 -33.37 -46.73
C ASP A 106 34.78 -32.00 -46.31
N ASN A 107 35.62 -31.00 -45.98
CA ASN A 107 35.23 -29.67 -45.49
C ASN A 107 34.25 -29.69 -44.30
N ILE A 108 34.46 -30.58 -43.33
CA ILE A 108 33.61 -30.69 -42.13
C ILE A 108 33.53 -29.36 -41.37
N TYR A 109 34.62 -28.59 -41.34
CA TYR A 109 34.66 -27.29 -40.68
C TYR A 109 33.58 -26.32 -41.16
N LEU A 110 33.24 -26.35 -42.45
CA LEU A 110 32.29 -25.44 -43.06
C LEU A 110 30.86 -25.76 -42.60
N ALA A 111 30.54 -27.04 -42.43
CA ALA A 111 29.26 -27.49 -41.90
C ALA A 111 29.11 -27.12 -40.41
N GLU A 112 30.13 -27.37 -39.59
CA GLU A 112 30.12 -27.01 -38.17
C GLU A 112 30.02 -25.49 -37.96
N ALA A 113 30.84 -24.71 -38.68
CA ALA A 113 30.81 -23.25 -38.60
C ALA A 113 29.42 -22.70 -38.99
N SER A 114 28.80 -23.31 -39.99
CA SER A 114 27.47 -22.90 -40.47
C SER A 114 26.36 -23.27 -39.48
N GLN A 115 26.43 -24.46 -38.85
CA GLN A 115 25.52 -24.82 -37.77
C GLN A 115 25.67 -23.88 -36.57
N LEU A 116 26.90 -23.54 -36.20
CA LEU A 116 27.20 -22.61 -35.10
C LEU A 116 26.65 -21.21 -35.39
N LEU A 117 26.87 -20.68 -36.59
CA LEU A 117 26.32 -19.40 -37.03
C LEU A 117 24.79 -19.41 -36.97
N MET A 118 24.16 -20.45 -37.51
CA MET A 118 22.70 -20.63 -37.48
C MET A 118 22.16 -20.63 -36.05
N ARG A 119 22.80 -21.36 -35.13
CA ARG A 119 22.39 -21.41 -33.72
C ARG A 119 22.53 -20.06 -33.03
N ASN A 120 23.64 -19.36 -33.25
CA ASN A 120 23.89 -18.06 -32.62
C ASN A 120 22.86 -17.02 -33.05
N VAL A 121 22.52 -16.98 -34.35
CA VAL A 121 21.55 -16.05 -34.93
C VAL A 121 20.12 -16.40 -34.51
N ALA A 122 19.76 -17.69 -34.49
CA ALA A 122 18.39 -18.12 -34.21
C ALA A 122 18.03 -18.15 -32.72
N TYR A 123 18.98 -18.48 -31.84
CA TYR A 123 18.67 -18.80 -30.44
C TYR A 123 19.50 -18.01 -29.43
N GLU A 124 20.82 -18.00 -29.55
CA GLU A 124 21.68 -17.46 -28.49
C GLU A 124 21.59 -15.94 -28.37
N ILE A 125 21.79 -15.21 -29.47
CA ILE A 125 21.70 -13.74 -29.49
C ILE A 125 20.29 -13.29 -29.09
N PRO A 126 19.20 -13.82 -29.67
CA PRO A 126 17.85 -13.50 -29.23
C PRO A 126 17.58 -13.87 -27.76
N GLY A 127 18.11 -15.00 -27.27
CA GLY A 127 17.93 -15.45 -25.89
C GLY A 127 18.57 -14.50 -24.87
N ILE A 128 19.78 -14.03 -25.16
CA ILE A 128 20.46 -13.02 -24.32
C ILE A 128 19.72 -11.67 -24.41
N LYS A 129 19.31 -11.23 -25.62
CA LYS A 129 18.50 -10.01 -25.79
C LYS A 129 17.19 -10.07 -25.00
N LYS A 130 16.48 -11.19 -25.05
CA LYS A 130 15.24 -11.41 -24.29
C LYS A 130 15.49 -11.38 -22.78
N SER A 131 16.61 -11.92 -22.32
CA SER A 131 17.00 -11.90 -20.91
C SER A 131 17.31 -10.48 -20.43
N ILE A 132 18.01 -9.68 -21.25
CA ILE A 132 18.25 -8.25 -20.99
C ILE A 132 16.92 -7.47 -20.93
N ALA A 133 16.05 -7.65 -21.92
CA ALA A 133 14.74 -7.00 -21.96
C ALA A 133 13.87 -7.36 -20.73
N ARG A 134 13.93 -8.63 -20.26
CA ARG A 134 13.26 -9.04 -19.02
C ARG A 134 13.84 -8.32 -17.80
N CYS A 135 15.16 -8.15 -17.72
CA CYS A 135 15.80 -7.40 -16.64
C CYS A 135 15.39 -5.92 -16.66
N GLU A 136 15.28 -5.31 -17.84
CA GLU A 136 14.80 -3.93 -18.01
C GLU A 136 13.33 -3.79 -17.59
N GLN A 137 12.48 -4.73 -17.99
CA GLN A 137 11.07 -4.75 -17.58
C GLN A 137 10.94 -4.86 -16.06
N ILE A 138 11.68 -5.79 -15.43
CA ILE A 138 11.66 -5.95 -13.96
C ILE A 138 12.12 -4.66 -13.27
N GLN A 139 13.14 -3.98 -13.79
CA GLN A 139 13.60 -2.72 -13.22
C GLN A 139 12.53 -1.63 -13.29
N HIS A 140 11.88 -1.47 -14.45
CA HIS A 140 10.83 -0.46 -14.65
C HIS A 140 9.59 -0.72 -13.79
N GLU A 141 9.12 -1.98 -13.75
CA GLU A 141 7.99 -2.37 -12.90
C GLU A 141 8.31 -2.20 -11.41
N SER A 142 9.53 -2.53 -10.98
CA SER A 142 9.94 -2.34 -9.59
C SER A 142 10.03 -0.86 -9.24
N GLU A 143 10.55 -0.01 -10.13
CA GLU A 143 10.59 1.45 -9.94
C GLU A 143 9.18 2.06 -9.82
N LYS A 144 8.23 1.65 -10.67
CA LYS A 144 6.85 2.09 -10.55
C LYS A 144 6.25 1.69 -9.20
N LYS A 145 6.42 0.43 -8.80
CA LYS A 145 5.92 -0.09 -7.51
C LYS A 145 6.61 0.60 -6.31
N GLU A 146 7.89 0.96 -6.41
CA GLU A 146 8.60 1.72 -5.37
C GLU A 146 7.93 3.09 -5.14
N VAL A 147 7.58 3.80 -6.21
CA VAL A 147 6.88 5.10 -6.12
C VAL A 147 5.51 4.95 -5.47
N ASP A 148 4.76 3.91 -5.84
CA ASP A 148 3.44 3.64 -5.26
C ASP A 148 3.53 3.28 -3.77
N CYS A 149 4.53 2.48 -3.36
CA CYS A 149 4.80 2.21 -1.94
C CYS A 149 5.12 3.48 -1.15
N ILE A 150 5.87 4.43 -1.72
CA ILE A 150 6.18 5.71 -1.07
C ILE A 150 4.91 6.53 -0.85
N LYS A 151 4.07 6.66 -1.89
CA LYS A 151 2.80 7.39 -1.80
C LYS A 151 1.89 6.77 -0.75
N ASN A 152 1.70 5.45 -0.81
CA ASN A 152 0.85 4.75 0.17
C ASN A 152 1.37 4.90 1.60
N ALA A 153 2.69 4.83 1.82
CA ALA A 153 3.28 5.07 3.14
C ALA A 153 3.05 6.51 3.64
N GLN A 154 3.12 7.49 2.74
CA GLN A 154 2.80 8.89 3.06
C GLN A 154 1.32 9.05 3.41
N ASP A 155 0.41 8.49 2.61
CA ASP A 155 -1.04 8.55 2.84
C ASP A 155 -1.42 7.96 4.20
N PHE A 156 -0.84 6.82 4.59
CA PHE A 156 -1.07 6.24 5.92
C PHE A 156 -0.55 7.12 7.06
N ARG A 157 0.61 7.78 6.88
CA ARG A 157 1.16 8.72 7.86
C ARG A 157 0.36 10.01 7.95
N GLU A 158 -0.18 10.50 6.84
CA GLU A 158 -1.07 11.67 6.82
C GLU A 158 -2.40 11.35 7.49
N LYS A 159 -2.99 10.18 7.21
CA LYS A 159 -4.18 9.69 7.91
C LYS A 159 -3.93 9.58 9.42
N TYR A 160 -2.79 9.02 9.83
CA TYR A 160 -2.41 8.96 11.25
C TYR A 160 -2.33 10.36 11.88
N LYS A 161 -1.67 11.33 11.23
CA LYS A 161 -1.56 12.70 11.73
C LYS A 161 -2.91 13.41 11.80
N SER A 162 -3.77 13.22 10.79
CA SER A 162 -5.12 13.77 10.76
C SER A 162 -5.95 13.23 11.94
N LEU A 163 -5.90 11.92 12.19
CA LEU A 163 -6.58 11.30 13.32
C LEU A 163 -6.04 11.78 14.67
N CYS A 164 -4.71 11.92 14.79
CA CYS A 164 -4.10 12.51 15.99
C CYS A 164 -4.60 13.95 16.22
N HIS A 165 -4.68 14.75 15.15
CA HIS A 165 -5.18 16.12 15.23
C HIS A 165 -6.66 16.18 15.65
N GLN A 166 -7.51 15.30 15.09
CA GLN A 166 -8.93 15.21 15.46
C GLN A 166 -9.13 14.82 16.93
N LEU A 167 -8.27 13.96 17.46
CA LEU A 167 -8.26 13.58 18.88
C LEU A 167 -7.60 14.64 19.78
N GLY A 168 -6.85 15.59 19.20
CA GLY A 168 -6.11 16.60 19.94
C GLY A 168 -4.84 16.07 20.61
N ILE A 169 -4.30 14.96 20.11
CA ILE A 169 -3.07 14.32 20.59
C ILE A 169 -1.91 14.61 19.64
N LYS A 170 -0.67 14.55 20.15
CA LYS A 170 0.55 14.59 19.35
C LYS A 170 0.86 13.23 18.73
N GLY A 171 0.48 12.14 19.41
CA GLY A 171 0.69 10.77 18.94
C GLY A 171 1.98 10.11 19.45
N GLU A 172 2.70 10.69 20.41
CA GLU A 172 3.92 10.08 20.95
C GLU A 172 3.57 8.96 21.94
N ASN A 173 2.69 9.23 22.89
CA ASN A 173 2.18 8.24 23.83
C ASN A 173 0.67 8.35 23.94
N ILE A 174 -0.03 7.67 23.03
CA ILE A 174 -1.48 7.77 22.83
C ILE A 174 -2.23 7.56 24.16
N LYS A 175 -1.92 6.51 24.93
CA LYS A 175 -2.63 6.23 26.19
C LYS A 175 -2.45 7.36 27.22
N LYS A 176 -1.23 7.87 27.37
CA LYS A 176 -0.94 8.96 28.32
C LYS A 176 -1.59 10.28 27.87
N GLU A 177 -1.45 10.63 26.60
CA GLU A 177 -1.99 11.88 26.05
C GLU A 177 -3.53 11.90 26.10
N LEU A 178 -4.20 10.77 25.86
CA LEU A 178 -5.66 10.67 26.00
C LEU A 178 -6.10 10.82 27.47
N ASN A 179 -5.36 10.25 28.43
CA ASN A 179 -5.63 10.45 29.85
C ASN A 179 -5.40 11.92 30.28
N ASP A 180 -4.35 12.57 29.79
CA ASP A 180 -4.11 13.99 30.05
C ASP A 180 -5.26 14.85 29.49
N LEU A 181 -5.78 14.50 28.31
CA LEU A 181 -6.95 15.16 27.71
C LEU A 181 -8.24 14.97 28.52
N LEU A 182 -8.44 13.84 29.20
CA LEU A 182 -9.59 13.64 30.11
C LEU A 182 -9.62 14.68 31.24
N THR A 183 -8.46 15.16 31.68
CA THR A 183 -8.37 16.23 32.69
C THR A 183 -8.96 17.55 32.20
N SER A 184 -9.00 17.78 30.88
CA SER A 184 -9.60 18.98 30.27
C SER A 184 -11.11 18.88 30.02
N LEU A 185 -11.70 17.68 30.19
CA LEU A 185 -13.11 17.41 29.94
C LEU A 185 -14.07 18.25 30.82
N PRO A 186 -13.82 18.41 32.14
CA PRO A 186 -14.68 19.24 32.99
C PRO A 186 -14.76 20.71 32.53
N ASP A 187 -13.66 21.28 32.01
CA ASP A 187 -13.65 22.66 31.52
C ASP A 187 -14.43 22.80 30.21
N MET A 188 -14.38 21.79 29.33
CA MET A 188 -15.24 21.74 28.14
C MET A 188 -16.72 21.69 28.50
N TYR A 189 -17.10 20.93 29.53
CA TYR A 189 -18.48 20.92 30.03
C TYR A 189 -18.90 22.24 30.67
N LYS A 190 -18.00 22.96 31.35
CA LYS A 190 -18.27 24.32 31.85
C LYS A 190 -18.57 25.29 30.70
N ASP A 191 -17.84 25.20 29.60
CA ASP A 191 -18.10 26.02 28.41
C ASP A 191 -19.47 25.72 27.79
N VAL A 192 -19.87 24.44 27.72
CA VAL A 192 -21.21 24.05 27.26
C VAL A 192 -22.29 24.60 28.21
N ALA A 193 -22.11 24.46 29.52
CA ALA A 193 -23.05 24.98 30.50
C ALA A 193 -23.17 26.52 30.42
N LYS A 194 -22.07 27.22 30.10
CA LYS A 194 -22.09 28.67 29.86
C LYS A 194 -22.91 29.02 28.63
N GLN A 195 -22.76 28.28 27.52
CA GLN A 195 -23.57 28.50 26.31
C GLN A 195 -25.04 28.16 26.54
N ALA A 196 -25.34 27.09 27.31
CA ALA A 196 -26.70 26.74 27.69
C ALA A 196 -27.41 27.89 28.45
N LYS A 197 -26.68 28.65 29.30
CA LYS A 197 -27.26 29.84 29.96
C LYS A 197 -27.73 30.91 28.97
N GLU A 198 -27.13 31.00 27.79
CA GLU A 198 -27.54 31.96 26.76
C GLU A 198 -28.87 31.58 26.11
N THR A 199 -29.30 30.30 26.19
CA THR A 199 -30.59 29.81 25.68
C THR A 199 -31.75 30.04 26.64
N LYS A 200 -31.52 30.72 27.77
CA LYS A 200 -32.55 31.03 28.78
C LYS A 200 -33.78 31.71 28.18
N GLU A 201 -33.58 32.73 27.34
CA GLU A 201 -34.66 33.47 26.69
C GLU A 201 -35.53 32.56 25.81
N ALA A 202 -34.91 31.61 25.10
CA ALA A 202 -35.60 30.65 24.26
C ALA A 202 -36.40 29.64 25.09
N SER A 203 -35.82 29.16 26.21
CA SER A 203 -36.49 28.24 27.14
C SER A 203 -37.70 28.89 27.82
N GLU A 204 -37.57 30.15 28.26
CA GLU A 204 -38.68 30.93 28.84
C GLU A 204 -39.81 31.16 27.82
N PHE A 205 -39.47 31.45 26.57
CA PHE A 205 -40.45 31.58 25.50
C PHE A 205 -41.21 30.28 25.24
N TYR A 206 -40.50 29.15 25.15
CA TYR A 206 -41.12 27.83 25.00
C TYR A 206 -42.05 27.49 26.17
N ARG A 207 -41.59 27.73 27.41
CA ARG A 207 -42.39 27.50 28.62
C ARG A 207 -43.66 28.36 28.66
N SER A 208 -43.56 29.64 28.31
CA SER A 208 -44.73 30.53 28.20
C SER A 208 -45.72 30.02 27.14
N PHE A 209 -45.22 29.59 25.99
CA PHE A 209 -46.06 29.07 24.91
C PHE A 209 -46.84 27.82 25.33
N ILE A 210 -46.17 26.83 25.93
CA ILE A 210 -46.84 25.60 26.37
C ILE A 210 -47.79 25.87 27.55
N GLY A 211 -47.41 26.72 28.50
CA GLY A 211 -48.25 27.10 29.64
C GLY A 211 -49.56 27.79 29.22
N GLN A 212 -49.57 28.45 28.06
CA GLN A 212 -50.79 29.03 27.49
C GLN A 212 -51.70 27.99 26.83
N MET A 213 -51.12 26.92 26.25
CA MET A 213 -51.88 25.83 25.64
C MET A 213 -52.51 24.88 26.68
N ILE A 214 -51.86 24.70 27.83
CA ILE A 214 -52.29 23.75 28.86
C ILE A 214 -52.95 24.50 30.02
N LYS A 215 -54.28 24.54 30.04
CA LYS A 215 -55.10 25.26 31.05
C LYS A 215 -55.14 24.62 32.46
N SER A 216 -54.30 23.63 32.75
CA SER A 216 -54.34 22.84 33.99
C SER A 216 -53.12 23.18 34.87
N ASN A 217 -53.38 23.70 36.08
CA ASN A 217 -52.38 24.03 37.10
C ASN A 217 -51.70 22.77 37.68
N SER A 218 -50.70 22.25 36.98
CA SER A 218 -49.71 21.34 37.57
C SER A 218 -48.38 21.58 36.88
N ASP A 219 -47.32 21.73 37.67
CA ASP A 219 -45.94 21.99 37.24
C ASP A 219 -45.55 21.26 35.97
N LEU A 220 -45.63 21.97 34.84
CA LEU A 220 -45.26 21.39 33.56
C LEU A 220 -43.74 21.39 33.45
N ALA A 221 -43.14 20.23 33.69
CA ALA A 221 -41.71 20.02 33.52
C ALA A 221 -41.39 19.95 32.02
N CYS A 222 -41.18 21.11 31.38
CA CYS A 222 -40.62 21.19 30.03
C CYS A 222 -39.12 21.44 30.10
N LEU A 223 -38.35 20.80 29.21
CA LEU A 223 -36.89 20.96 29.13
C LEU A 223 -36.18 20.80 30.49
N PRO A 224 -36.45 19.71 31.24
CA PRO A 224 -36.09 19.58 32.64
C PRO A 224 -34.58 19.73 32.91
N LEU A 225 -33.74 19.22 32.01
CA LEU A 225 -32.30 19.22 32.21
C LEU A 225 -31.65 20.51 31.71
N LEU A 226 -32.15 21.05 30.59
CA LEU A 226 -31.72 22.36 30.09
C LEU A 226 -32.05 23.47 31.10
N GLN A 227 -33.27 23.47 31.67
CA GLN A 227 -33.65 24.45 32.71
C GLN A 227 -32.76 24.31 33.95
N TYR A 228 -32.50 23.08 34.39
CA TYR A 228 -31.60 22.84 35.51
C TYR A 228 -30.19 23.38 35.26
N ILE A 229 -29.61 23.12 34.09
CA ILE A 229 -28.26 23.60 33.72
C ILE A 229 -28.21 25.12 33.58
N ILE A 230 -29.29 25.76 33.11
CA ILE A 230 -29.39 27.23 33.05
C ILE A 230 -29.30 27.83 34.46
N GLU A 231 -30.00 27.24 35.43
CA GLU A 231 -30.09 27.74 36.80
C GLU A 231 -28.85 27.39 37.64
N HIS A 232 -28.46 26.11 37.66
CA HIS A 232 -27.46 25.55 38.58
C HIS A 232 -26.10 25.30 37.90
N GLY A 233 -26.06 25.21 36.57
CA GLY A 233 -24.85 24.85 35.81
C GLY A 233 -24.62 23.34 35.71
N ASN A 234 -23.40 22.94 35.35
CA ASN A 234 -23.01 21.53 35.26
C ASN A 234 -22.57 21.00 36.64
N THR A 235 -23.54 20.67 37.47
CA THR A 235 -23.37 20.06 38.80
C THR A 235 -23.28 18.53 38.72
N THR A 236 -23.25 17.84 39.86
CA THR A 236 -23.29 16.37 39.92
C THR A 236 -24.67 15.82 39.62
N VAL A 237 -24.74 14.60 39.10
CA VAL A 237 -26.02 13.88 38.91
C VAL A 237 -26.74 13.68 40.25
N TYR A 238 -26.00 13.50 41.35
CA TYR A 238 -26.56 13.48 42.71
C TYR A 238 -27.36 14.76 43.02
N GLU A 239 -26.75 15.94 42.81
CA GLU A 239 -27.38 17.23 43.10
C GLU A 239 -28.62 17.48 42.24
N TRP A 240 -28.61 17.01 40.99
CA TRP A 240 -29.78 17.06 40.12
C TRP A 240 -30.92 16.15 40.60
N ARG A 241 -30.59 14.94 41.09
CA ARG A 241 -31.59 13.94 41.51
C ARG A 241 -32.23 14.29 42.85
N TYR A 242 -31.44 14.80 43.80
CA TYR A 242 -31.87 15.02 45.19
C TYR A 242 -32.12 16.49 45.54
N GLY A 243 -31.73 17.43 44.68
CA GLY A 243 -31.92 18.87 44.90
C GLY A 243 -30.97 19.49 45.93
N GLU A 244 -30.03 18.72 46.49
CA GLU A 244 -29.03 19.17 47.46
C GLU A 244 -27.62 18.68 47.06
N PRO A 245 -26.56 19.49 47.29
CA PRO A 245 -25.20 19.11 46.93
C PRO A 245 -24.68 17.96 47.81
N PRO A 246 -23.90 17.02 47.25
CA PRO A 246 -23.32 15.92 48.02
C PRO A 246 -22.26 16.43 49.01
N LEU A 247 -22.19 15.81 50.19
CA LEU A 247 -21.18 16.08 51.22
C LEU A 247 -19.81 15.50 50.85
N ARG A 248 -19.77 14.44 50.04
CA ARG A 248 -18.55 13.82 49.52
C ARG A 248 -18.80 13.24 48.13
N ILE A 249 -17.83 13.42 47.23
CA ILE A 249 -17.85 12.85 45.88
C ILE A 249 -16.81 11.74 45.83
N GLU A 250 -17.22 10.52 45.49
CA GLU A 250 -16.32 9.40 45.19
C GLU A 250 -16.32 9.22 43.67
N GLU A 251 -15.35 9.83 42.99
CA GLU A 251 -15.25 9.71 41.54
C GLU A 251 -15.06 8.24 41.15
N PRO A 252 -15.80 7.75 40.13
CA PRO A 252 -15.65 6.37 39.69
C PRO A 252 -14.21 6.16 39.24
N THR A 253 -13.53 5.21 39.87
CA THR A 253 -12.23 4.72 39.43
C THR A 253 -12.40 4.26 37.99
N LEU A 254 -11.76 4.95 37.04
CA LEU A 254 -11.59 4.48 35.66
C LEU A 254 -11.16 3.03 35.76
N LEU A 255 -11.99 2.09 35.28
CA LEU A 255 -11.78 0.65 35.35
C LEU A 255 -10.51 0.28 34.58
N THR A 256 -9.37 0.56 35.19
CA THR A 256 -8.08 0.11 34.73
C THR A 256 -7.99 -1.30 35.29
N GLU A 257 -8.62 -2.26 34.63
CA GLU A 257 -8.30 -3.65 34.91
C GLU A 257 -6.78 -3.78 34.70
N PRO A 258 -6.01 -4.17 35.73
CA PRO A 258 -4.58 -4.39 35.56
C PRO A 258 -4.43 -5.51 34.53
N GLU A 259 -3.64 -5.26 33.48
CA GLU A 259 -3.29 -6.25 32.47
C GLU A 259 -2.91 -7.56 33.16
N ALA A 260 -3.74 -8.60 33.00
CA ALA A 260 -3.26 -9.95 33.16
C ALA A 260 -2.19 -10.17 32.07
N PRO A 261 -1.01 -10.73 32.38
CA PRO A 261 0.02 -10.97 31.38
C PRO A 261 -0.48 -12.07 30.45
N SER A 262 -1.10 -11.68 29.34
CA SER A 262 -1.41 -12.59 28.25
C SER A 262 -0.09 -12.97 27.58
N SER A 263 0.29 -14.22 27.81
CA SER A 263 1.35 -14.98 27.16
C SER A 263 1.61 -14.56 25.71
N THR A 264 2.88 -14.31 25.43
CA THR A 264 3.47 -14.15 24.10
C THR A 264 3.44 -15.49 23.33
N ASP A 265 2.27 -16.00 22.93
CA ASP A 265 2.23 -17.22 22.13
C ASP A 265 1.03 -17.35 21.19
N ASP A 266 0.57 -16.25 20.59
CA ASP A 266 -0.19 -16.31 19.33
C ASP A 266 0.63 -15.63 18.23
N ALA A 267 1.66 -16.36 17.79
CA ALA A 267 2.23 -16.13 16.48
C ALA A 267 1.13 -16.40 15.44
N ILE A 268 0.47 -15.35 14.99
CA ILE A 268 -0.32 -15.41 13.76
C ILE A 268 0.70 -15.64 12.63
N ASP A 269 0.81 -16.90 12.25
CA ASP A 269 1.49 -17.40 11.07
C ASP A 269 0.81 -16.80 9.83
N PHE A 270 1.26 -15.61 9.43
CA PHE A 270 1.08 -15.14 8.06
C PHE A 270 2.02 -15.96 7.19
N GLY A 271 1.60 -17.20 6.92
CA GLY A 271 2.30 -18.12 6.06
C GLY A 271 2.67 -17.46 4.73
N ASP A 272 3.71 -18.04 4.13
CA ASP A 272 4.36 -17.84 2.83
C ASP A 272 3.41 -17.75 1.59
N GLY A 273 2.25 -17.12 1.73
CA GLY A 273 1.39 -16.71 0.64
C GLY A 273 1.94 -15.41 0.09
N SER A 274 2.80 -15.52 -0.91
CA SER A 274 3.03 -14.45 -1.89
C SER A 274 1.71 -13.75 -2.20
N ILE A 275 1.53 -12.54 -1.68
CA ILE A 275 0.38 -11.69 -2.02
C ILE A 275 0.55 -11.36 -3.50
N ASP A 276 -0.15 -12.12 -4.33
CA ASP A 276 -0.28 -11.91 -5.76
C ASP A 276 -1.08 -10.63 -5.97
N PHE A 277 -0.38 -9.50 -6.11
CA PHE A 277 -0.94 -8.28 -6.72
C PHE A 277 -1.11 -8.54 -8.23
N GLY A 278 -1.98 -9.50 -8.55
CA GLY A 278 -2.36 -9.86 -9.89
C GLY A 278 -2.91 -8.64 -10.62
N THR A 279 -2.54 -8.54 -11.89
CA THR A 279 -2.88 -7.47 -12.85
C THR A 279 -4.36 -7.41 -13.23
N GLY A 280 -5.26 -7.55 -12.26
CA GLY A 280 -6.66 -7.17 -12.42
C GLY A 280 -6.82 -5.74 -11.90
N ASP A 281 -7.56 -4.91 -12.62
CA ASP A 281 -8.12 -3.68 -12.08
C ASP A 281 -8.95 -4.04 -10.83
N VAL A 282 -8.29 -4.06 -9.68
CA VAL A 282 -8.95 -3.93 -8.40
C VAL A 282 -9.22 -2.44 -8.32
N GLU A 283 -10.44 -2.04 -8.66
CA GLU A 283 -11.03 -0.88 -8.03
C GLU A 283 -10.82 -1.10 -6.53
N LEU A 284 -9.80 -0.43 -5.97
CA LEU A 284 -9.82 -0.11 -4.57
C LEU A 284 -11.12 0.68 -4.43
N GLU A 285 -12.16 0.02 -3.95
CA GLU A 285 -13.14 0.70 -3.14
C GLU A 285 -12.31 1.36 -2.04
N THR A 286 -11.93 2.60 -2.31
CA THR A 286 -11.70 3.62 -1.31
C THR A 286 -13.00 3.70 -0.54
N GLY A 287 -13.21 2.74 0.36
CA GLY A 287 -14.09 2.88 1.49
C GLY A 287 -13.55 4.07 2.23
N ASP A 288 -14.05 5.25 1.87
CA ASP A 288 -14.01 6.43 2.68
C ASP A 288 -14.47 5.98 4.06
N ILE A 289 -13.50 5.80 4.96
CA ILE A 289 -13.80 5.65 6.36
C ILE A 289 -14.25 7.04 6.79
N ASP A 290 -15.54 7.27 6.60
CA ASP A 290 -16.27 8.43 7.09
C ASP A 290 -16.35 8.33 8.61
N TRP A 291 -15.44 9.03 9.28
CA TRP A 291 -15.41 9.16 10.73
C TRP A 291 -16.58 10.00 11.28
N GLY A 292 -17.52 10.43 10.43
CA GLY A 292 -18.78 11.05 10.82
C GLY A 292 -19.83 10.08 11.38
N GLN A 293 -19.67 8.76 11.20
CA GLN A 293 -20.59 7.73 11.70
C GLN A 293 -19.88 6.56 12.39
N ILE A 294 -19.34 6.81 13.60
CA ILE A 294 -19.18 5.72 14.58
C ILE A 294 -20.56 5.42 15.19
N ASP A 295 -21.50 4.94 14.38
CA ASP A 295 -22.76 4.40 14.90
C ASP A 295 -23.26 3.15 14.17
N MET A 296 -22.72 2.74 13.02
CA MET A 296 -23.26 1.56 12.31
C MET A 296 -22.18 0.77 11.53
N LEU A 297 -21.29 0.08 12.25
CA LEU A 297 -20.64 -1.12 11.70
C LEU A 297 -21.58 -2.33 11.96
N PRO A 298 -21.86 -3.17 10.96
CA PRO A 298 -22.88 -4.24 11.06
C PRO A 298 -22.55 -5.36 12.05
N ASP A 299 -21.31 -5.43 12.57
CA ASP A 299 -20.91 -6.43 13.58
C ASP A 299 -21.13 -5.97 15.04
N ALA A 300 -21.76 -4.82 15.26
CA ALA A 300 -22.11 -4.33 16.60
C ALA A 300 -23.43 -4.89 17.18
N HIS A 301 -24.08 -5.84 16.49
CA HIS A 301 -25.40 -6.35 16.89
C HIS A 301 -25.42 -7.66 17.70
N GLU A 302 -24.28 -8.25 18.08
CA GLU A 302 -24.28 -9.47 18.91
C GLU A 302 -23.84 -9.30 20.37
N ALA A 303 -23.67 -8.06 20.84
CA ALA A 303 -23.58 -7.80 22.27
C ALA A 303 -24.32 -6.53 22.64
N THR A 304 -25.62 -6.51 22.34
CA THR A 304 -26.58 -5.68 23.07
C THR A 304 -26.53 -6.14 24.53
N ILE A 305 -25.61 -5.56 25.31
CA ILE A 305 -25.69 -5.66 26.77
C ILE A 305 -26.93 -4.87 27.14
N ASP A 306 -28.02 -5.60 27.29
CA ASP A 306 -29.29 -5.13 27.80
C ASP A 306 -29.11 -4.68 29.25
N PHE A 307 -28.90 -3.38 29.44
CA PHE A 307 -28.90 -2.72 30.75
C PHE A 307 -30.29 -2.15 31.09
N SER A 308 -31.36 -2.64 30.44
CA SER A 308 -32.74 -2.26 30.78
C SER A 308 -33.30 -2.99 32.01
N THR A 309 -32.51 -3.86 32.65
CA THR A 309 -32.90 -4.57 33.87
C THR A 309 -32.03 -4.19 35.07
N THR A 310 -31.98 -2.90 35.35
CA THR A 310 -32.00 -2.46 36.76
C THR A 310 -33.27 -1.66 36.94
N GLU A 311 -34.21 -2.25 37.69
CA GLU A 311 -35.44 -1.65 38.17
C GLU A 311 -35.14 -0.39 38.99
N ASP A 312 -34.80 0.72 38.34
CA ASP A 312 -34.95 2.05 38.93
C ASP A 312 -36.33 2.55 38.52
N ALA A 313 -37.27 2.17 39.38
CA ALA A 313 -38.68 2.46 39.33
C ALA A 313 -38.98 3.94 39.07
N GLU A 314 -40.05 4.13 38.29
CA GLU A 314 -41.04 5.22 38.36
C GLU A 314 -40.53 6.60 38.80
N LEU A 315 -40.59 7.53 37.84
CA LEU A 315 -40.61 8.97 38.04
C LEU A 315 -41.62 9.37 39.13
N GLY A 316 -41.14 9.49 40.36
CA GLY A 316 -41.87 10.04 41.49
C GLY A 316 -40.90 10.81 42.36
N ILE A 317 -41.21 12.08 42.61
CA ILE A 317 -40.51 12.89 43.62
C ILE A 317 -40.69 12.17 44.97
N VAL A 318 -39.64 11.50 45.44
CA VAL A 318 -39.63 10.84 46.75
C VAL A 318 -39.35 11.91 47.80
N VAL A 319 -40.42 12.51 48.34
CA VAL A 319 -40.33 13.23 49.63
C VAL A 319 -40.34 12.18 50.73
N GLN A 320 -39.18 11.88 51.29
CA GLN A 320 -39.08 11.07 52.52
C GLN A 320 -38.71 11.96 53.71
N GLU A 321 -39.66 12.09 54.63
CA GLU A 321 -39.42 12.50 56.01
C GLU A 321 -38.73 11.36 56.77
N ALA A 322 -37.40 11.40 56.92
CA ALA A 322 -36.64 10.96 58.11
C ALA A 322 -35.14 10.76 57.85
N GLY A 323 -34.30 11.50 58.60
CA GLY A 323 -33.11 10.94 59.25
C GLY A 323 -31.82 10.73 58.45
N VAL A 324 -31.10 11.82 58.22
CA VAL A 324 -29.68 12.00 57.85
C VAL A 324 -28.71 10.82 58.09
N GLU A 325 -28.26 10.17 57.01
CA GLU A 325 -26.83 9.97 56.73
C GLU A 325 -26.56 10.60 55.37
N GLY A 326 -25.86 11.74 55.40
CA GLY A 326 -25.82 12.67 54.28
C GLY A 326 -25.04 12.19 53.05
N GLY A 327 -25.48 12.73 51.92
CA GLY A 327 -25.17 12.32 50.54
C GLY A 327 -23.72 12.15 50.17
N VAL A 328 -23.32 10.91 49.91
CA VAL A 328 -22.09 10.60 49.17
C VAL A 328 -22.48 10.26 47.74
N ALA A 329 -22.05 11.08 46.78
CA ALA A 329 -22.24 10.78 45.37
C ALA A 329 -21.25 9.67 44.96
N LYS A 330 -21.77 8.52 44.50
CA LYS A 330 -20.98 7.35 44.11
C LYS A 330 -21.27 6.97 42.66
N ASP A 331 -20.29 6.33 42.02
CA ASP A 331 -20.39 5.76 40.67
C ASP A 331 -20.93 6.79 39.65
N ASN A 332 -22.10 6.54 39.08
CA ASN A 332 -22.75 7.43 38.10
C ASN A 332 -23.24 8.74 38.72
N GLU A 333 -23.57 8.75 40.01
CA GLU A 333 -24.08 9.95 40.69
C GLU A 333 -22.96 10.95 41.00
N ALA A 334 -21.70 10.50 41.03
CA ALA A 334 -20.51 11.32 41.18
C ALA A 334 -20.11 12.05 39.89
N LEU A 335 -20.58 11.57 38.72
CA LEU A 335 -20.35 12.23 37.44
C LEU A 335 -21.15 13.54 37.36
N SER A 336 -20.70 14.46 36.52
CA SER A 336 -21.48 15.66 36.24
C SER A 336 -22.66 15.36 35.31
N VAL A 337 -23.68 16.20 35.33
CA VAL A 337 -24.89 16.02 34.52
C VAL A 337 -24.58 15.93 33.01
N LEU A 338 -23.60 16.67 32.50
CA LEU A 338 -23.17 16.58 31.10
C LEU A 338 -22.17 15.44 30.81
N ASP A 339 -21.57 14.85 31.84
CA ASP A 339 -20.58 13.76 31.73
C ASP A 339 -21.27 12.39 31.70
N TYR A 340 -22.30 12.21 32.52
CA TYR A 340 -23.10 10.99 32.51
C TYR A 340 -23.95 10.86 31.25
N ARG A 341 -23.85 9.72 30.56
CA ARG A 341 -24.47 9.47 29.26
C ARG A 341 -25.99 9.68 29.24
N LYS A 342 -26.72 9.20 30.26
CA LYS A 342 -28.19 9.28 30.27
C LYS A 342 -28.65 10.74 30.37
N THR A 343 -28.09 11.50 31.31
CA THR A 343 -28.41 12.92 31.48
C THR A 343 -27.90 13.73 30.29
N ARG A 344 -26.71 13.46 29.76
CA ARG A 344 -26.24 14.12 28.53
C ARG A 344 -27.22 13.93 27.36
N ASN A 345 -27.79 12.73 27.19
CA ASN A 345 -28.81 12.48 26.17
C ASN A 345 -30.10 13.26 26.44
N MET A 346 -30.59 13.31 27.69
CA MET A 346 -31.75 14.14 28.05
C MET A 346 -31.50 15.63 27.73
N PHE A 347 -30.28 16.12 27.93
CA PHE A 347 -29.91 17.51 27.60
C PHE A 347 -29.92 17.75 26.08
N LEU A 348 -29.46 16.76 25.30
CA LEU A 348 -29.53 16.80 23.84
C LEU A 348 -30.96 16.76 23.34
N ASP A 349 -31.81 15.93 23.94
CA ASP A 349 -33.23 15.83 23.63
C ASP A 349 -33.95 17.16 23.92
N ASP A 350 -33.68 17.79 25.08
CA ASP A 350 -34.20 19.11 25.43
C ASP A 350 -33.78 20.18 24.41
N LEU A 351 -32.51 20.19 23.98
CA LEU A 351 -32.03 21.13 22.97
C LEU A 351 -32.68 20.90 21.60
N ALA A 352 -32.86 19.64 21.20
CA ALA A 352 -33.52 19.27 19.95
C ALA A 352 -35.01 19.63 19.94
N GLU A 353 -35.70 19.45 21.08
CA GLU A 353 -37.09 19.88 21.28
C GLU A 353 -37.20 21.41 21.11
N LEU A 354 -36.31 22.16 21.77
CA LEU A 354 -36.28 23.62 21.68
C LEU A 354 -35.93 24.11 20.27
N GLU A 355 -34.99 23.47 19.58
CA GLU A 355 -34.64 23.73 18.18
C GLU A 355 -35.84 23.53 17.26
N ALA A 356 -36.53 22.39 17.38
CA ALA A 356 -37.70 22.06 16.57
C ALA A 356 -38.81 23.08 16.77
N PHE A 357 -39.09 23.47 18.02
CA PHE A 357 -40.05 24.51 18.34
C PHE A 357 -39.69 25.86 17.69
N LEU A 358 -38.45 26.33 17.84
CA LEU A 358 -38.02 27.61 17.28
C LEU A 358 -38.06 27.61 15.75
N ARG A 359 -37.67 26.51 15.11
CA ARG A 359 -37.78 26.35 13.65
C ARG A 359 -39.22 26.40 13.17
N GLN A 360 -40.12 25.69 13.87
CA GLN A 360 -41.54 25.73 13.55
C GLN A 360 -42.11 27.15 13.69
N ARG A 361 -41.81 27.84 14.80
CA ARG A 361 -42.27 29.22 15.02
C ARG A 361 -41.72 30.20 13.98
N SER A 362 -40.45 30.06 13.61
CA SER A 362 -39.83 30.85 12.54
C SER A 362 -40.54 30.64 11.20
N ALA A 363 -40.82 29.39 10.82
CA ALA A 363 -41.54 29.06 9.59
C ALA A 363 -42.96 29.64 9.59
N GLU A 364 -43.71 29.52 10.69
CA GLU A 364 -45.05 30.10 10.84
C GLU A 364 -45.03 31.63 10.67
N MET A 365 -44.07 32.33 11.29
CA MET A 365 -43.90 33.78 11.15
C MET A 365 -43.56 34.20 9.71
N HIS A 366 -42.72 33.43 9.01
CA HIS A 366 -42.40 33.70 7.60
C HIS A 366 -43.60 33.48 6.66
N MET A 367 -44.47 32.51 6.94
CA MET A 367 -45.70 32.30 6.15
C MET A 367 -46.71 33.42 6.37
N LEU A 368 -46.89 33.87 7.62
CA LEU A 368 -47.74 35.01 7.98
C LEU A 368 -47.31 36.32 7.32
N SER A 369 -46.02 36.49 7.02
CA SER A 369 -45.51 37.68 6.32
C SER A 369 -45.81 37.71 4.82
N LYS A 370 -46.09 36.55 4.21
CA LYS A 370 -46.34 36.40 2.76
C LYS A 370 -47.81 36.36 2.38
N GLU A 371 -48.68 35.86 3.27
CA GLU A 371 -50.12 35.78 3.03
C GLU A 371 -50.87 36.87 3.81
N SER A 372 -51.27 37.92 3.10
CA SER A 372 -52.13 38.99 3.60
C SER A 372 -53.42 38.45 4.26
N GLN A 373 -53.57 38.67 5.56
CA GLN A 373 -54.83 38.90 6.32
C GLN A 373 -55.97 37.85 6.30
N MET A 374 -55.93 36.76 5.52
CA MET A 374 -57.09 35.85 5.38
C MET A 374 -57.04 34.54 6.18
N SER A 375 -55.99 34.29 6.96
CA SER A 375 -55.86 33.10 7.82
C SER A 375 -56.03 33.41 9.32
N PHE A 376 -56.59 34.57 9.68
CA PHE A 376 -56.75 35.04 11.06
C PHE A 376 -57.76 34.22 11.91
N SER A 377 -58.42 33.20 11.36
CA SER A 377 -59.59 32.59 12.01
C SER A 377 -59.35 31.33 12.85
N LEU A 378 -58.12 30.84 13.07
CA LEU A 378 -57.91 29.65 13.91
C LEU A 378 -56.94 29.81 15.09
N SER A 379 -56.39 31.01 15.33
CA SER A 379 -55.40 31.22 16.41
C SER A 379 -55.58 32.50 17.21
N GLN A 380 -56.80 33.08 17.25
CA GLN A 380 -57.14 33.96 18.35
C GLN A 380 -57.15 33.14 19.64
N SER A 381 -56.10 33.31 20.45
CA SER A 381 -56.14 33.46 21.92
C SER A 381 -54.84 33.08 22.64
N HIS A 382 -53.65 33.31 22.09
CA HIS A 382 -52.41 33.17 22.88
C HIS A 382 -51.50 34.36 22.63
N SER A 383 -51.78 35.43 23.39
CA SER A 383 -50.99 36.65 23.46
C SER A 383 -49.62 36.36 24.08
N ASN A 384 -48.65 35.98 23.26
CA ASN A 384 -47.26 36.28 23.54
C ASN A 384 -46.95 37.63 22.92
N ALA A 385 -46.39 38.53 23.74
CA ALA A 385 -45.84 39.80 23.31
C ALA A 385 -44.95 39.59 22.07
N GLU A 386 -44.97 40.57 21.17
CA GLU A 386 -44.32 40.64 19.87
C GLU A 386 -42.85 40.18 19.88
N ILE A 387 -42.57 38.88 19.78
CA ILE A 387 -41.21 38.41 19.50
C ILE A 387 -40.95 38.62 18.01
N SER A 388 -39.93 39.41 17.70
CA SER A 388 -39.56 39.69 16.31
C SER A 388 -38.91 38.48 15.65
N THR A 389 -38.97 38.41 14.32
CA THR A 389 -38.27 37.38 13.54
C THR A 389 -36.76 37.35 13.85
N GLN A 390 -36.15 38.53 14.06
CA GLN A 390 -34.75 38.67 14.43
C GLN A 390 -34.44 38.07 15.81
N GLN A 391 -35.35 38.20 16.77
CA GLN A 391 -35.21 37.60 18.09
C GLN A 391 -35.30 36.06 18.02
N LEU A 392 -36.23 35.52 17.23
CA LEU A 392 -36.34 34.07 17.00
C LEU A 392 -35.08 33.49 16.33
N GLU A 393 -34.54 34.18 15.32
CA GLU A 393 -33.28 33.78 14.67
C GLU A 393 -32.10 33.83 15.65
N THR A 394 -32.05 34.84 16.51
CA THR A 394 -31.02 34.96 17.55
C THR A 394 -31.13 33.81 18.57
N MET A 395 -32.34 33.49 19.03
CA MET A 395 -32.61 32.37 19.92
C MET A 395 -32.19 31.04 19.30
N LEU A 396 -32.58 30.80 18.04
CA LEU A 396 -32.22 29.58 17.31
C LEU A 396 -30.71 29.45 17.14
N THR A 397 -30.01 30.55 16.83
CA THR A 397 -28.55 30.56 16.69
C THR A 397 -27.85 30.16 17.99
N LYS A 398 -28.33 30.64 19.15
CA LYS A 398 -27.78 30.26 20.47
C LYS A 398 -28.03 28.79 20.80
N VAL A 399 -29.20 28.25 20.47
CA VAL A 399 -29.51 26.81 20.64
C VAL A 399 -28.60 25.96 19.77
N LEU A 400 -28.46 26.30 18.49
CA LEU A 400 -27.57 25.60 17.55
C LEU A 400 -26.10 25.67 17.99
N SER A 401 -25.62 26.81 18.47
CA SER A 401 -24.26 26.93 19.03
C SER A 401 -24.06 26.01 20.22
N THR A 402 -25.06 25.91 21.12
CA THR A 402 -24.99 25.03 22.29
C THR A 402 -24.97 23.56 21.88
N MET A 403 -25.80 23.18 20.89
CA MET A 403 -25.80 21.84 20.29
C MET A 403 -24.48 21.50 19.61
N GLU A 404 -23.87 22.45 18.89
CA GLU A 404 -22.55 22.27 18.29
C GLU A 404 -21.47 22.10 19.37
N ALA A 405 -21.55 22.87 20.46
CA ALA A 405 -20.59 22.81 21.55
C ALA A 405 -20.55 21.46 22.27
N ILE A 406 -21.73 20.86 22.54
CA ILE A 406 -21.82 19.52 23.16
C ILE A 406 -21.48 18.39 22.17
N ASN A 407 -21.71 18.60 20.86
CA ASN A 407 -21.40 17.62 19.80
C ASN A 407 -20.00 17.79 19.18
N ARG A 408 -19.12 18.62 19.75
CA ARG A 408 -17.74 18.76 19.26
C ARG A 408 -17.08 17.37 19.20
N PRO A 409 -16.45 16.98 18.07
CA PRO A 409 -15.86 15.65 17.91
C PRO A 409 -14.90 15.28 19.05
N LYS A 410 -14.09 16.26 19.48
CA LYS A 410 -13.17 16.11 20.62
C LYS A 410 -13.89 15.77 21.93
N LEU A 411 -15.00 16.45 22.25
CA LEU A 411 -15.76 16.22 23.48
C LEU A 411 -16.46 14.86 23.43
N LYS A 412 -17.10 14.52 22.30
CA LYS A 412 -17.74 13.20 22.10
C LYS A 412 -16.74 12.06 22.27
N ASN A 413 -15.55 12.18 21.66
CA ASN A 413 -14.51 11.15 21.78
C ASN A 413 -13.98 11.02 23.21
N LEU A 414 -13.80 12.12 23.93
CA LEU A 414 -13.34 12.09 25.32
C LEU A 414 -14.40 11.54 26.28
N ALA A 415 -15.68 11.83 26.04
CA ALA A 415 -16.77 11.21 26.78
C ALA A 415 -16.79 9.68 26.58
N LEU A 416 -16.62 9.20 25.34
CA LEU A 416 -16.51 7.76 25.05
C LEU A 416 -15.29 7.10 25.69
N ILE A 417 -14.14 7.80 25.70
CA ILE A 417 -12.92 7.35 26.38
C ILE A 417 -13.15 7.19 27.88
N ARG A 418 -13.85 8.15 28.50
CA ARG A 418 -14.16 8.13 29.93
C ARG A 418 -15.15 7.01 30.30
N GLU A 419 -16.11 6.73 29.42
CA GLU A 419 -17.09 5.66 29.60
C GLU A 419 -16.49 4.26 29.42
N SER A 420 -15.46 4.09 28.58
CA SER A 420 -14.91 2.78 28.25
C SER A 420 -13.38 2.78 28.12
N PRO A 421 -12.65 2.19 29.08
CA PRO A 421 -11.20 1.97 28.97
C PRO A 421 -10.82 1.15 27.72
N ARG A 422 -11.66 0.21 27.32
CA ARG A 422 -11.46 -0.60 26.09
C ARG A 422 -11.48 0.26 24.83
N TYR A 423 -12.18 1.39 24.83
CA TYR A 423 -12.18 2.32 23.70
C TYR A 423 -10.80 2.97 23.51
N VAL A 424 -10.09 3.29 24.60
CA VAL A 424 -8.71 3.80 24.55
C VAL A 424 -7.78 2.81 23.86
N ASP A 425 -7.84 1.53 24.24
CA ASP A 425 -7.01 0.50 23.64
C ASP A 425 -7.33 0.29 22.17
N ARG A 426 -8.61 0.34 21.78
CA ARG A 426 -9.03 0.27 20.37
C ARG A 426 -8.52 1.46 19.56
N VAL A 427 -8.65 2.68 20.08
CA VAL A 427 -8.15 3.90 19.41
C VAL A 427 -6.64 3.85 19.27
N ALA A 428 -5.93 3.47 20.33
CA ALA A 428 -4.48 3.31 20.30
C ALA A 428 -4.03 2.25 19.29
N SER A 429 -4.68 1.08 19.29
CA SER A 429 -4.38 -0.01 18.35
C SER A 429 -4.66 0.39 16.90
N SER A 430 -5.77 1.09 16.65
CA SER A 430 -6.11 1.57 15.30
C SER A 430 -5.11 2.59 14.78
N LEU A 431 -4.68 3.54 15.62
CA LEU A 431 -3.65 4.51 15.29
C LEU A 431 -2.29 3.83 15.03
N GLN A 432 -1.89 2.90 15.89
CA GLN A 432 -0.66 2.12 15.70
C GLN A 432 -0.71 1.27 14.42
N ARG A 433 -1.87 0.73 14.06
CA ARG A 433 -2.05 -0.01 12.80
C ARG A 433 -1.72 0.85 11.58
N HIS A 434 -2.09 2.13 11.56
CA HIS A 434 -1.73 3.01 10.44
C HIS A 434 -0.22 3.24 10.32
N LEU A 435 0.49 3.37 11.45
CA LEU A 435 1.95 3.44 11.45
C LEU A 435 2.58 2.12 10.97
N HIS A 436 2.11 0.99 11.48
CA HIS A 436 2.59 -0.32 11.08
C HIS A 436 2.38 -0.58 9.58
N LEU A 437 1.24 -0.17 9.03
CA LEU A 437 0.98 -0.24 7.59
C LEU A 437 1.97 0.63 6.80
N ALA A 438 2.28 1.84 7.26
CA ALA A 438 3.29 2.68 6.63
C ALA A 438 4.69 2.04 6.66
N ASP A 439 5.08 1.45 7.79
CA ASP A 439 6.37 0.79 7.94
C ASP A 439 6.47 -0.48 7.08
N ASN A 440 5.37 -1.25 6.97
CA ASN A 440 5.30 -2.40 6.07
C ASN A 440 5.46 -1.97 4.59
N MET A 441 4.84 -0.85 4.19
CA MET A 441 5.05 -0.31 2.84
C MET A 441 6.51 0.10 2.60
N GLU A 442 7.20 0.61 3.61
CA GLU A 442 8.64 0.90 3.51
C GLU A 442 9.51 -0.37 3.44
N GLY A 443 9.14 -1.42 4.18
CA GLY A 443 9.78 -2.74 4.08
C GLY A 443 9.63 -3.33 2.67
N ASN A 444 8.42 -3.28 2.12
CA ASN A 444 8.15 -3.72 0.75
C ASN A 444 8.94 -2.90 -0.28
N ARG A 445 9.05 -1.59 -0.08
CA ARG A 445 9.89 -0.71 -0.91
C ARG A 445 11.35 -1.16 -0.87
N ALA A 446 11.90 -1.50 0.30
CA ALA A 446 13.28 -1.97 0.42
C ALA A 446 13.51 -3.28 -0.37
N ALA A 447 12.56 -4.21 -0.31
CA ALA A 447 12.62 -5.44 -1.10
C ALA A 447 12.57 -5.18 -2.61
N LEU A 448 11.73 -4.24 -3.06
CA LEU A 448 11.66 -3.82 -4.46
C LEU A 448 12.96 -3.17 -4.96
N VAL A 449 13.59 -2.33 -4.12
CA VAL A 449 14.90 -1.72 -4.42
C VAL A 449 15.97 -2.79 -4.62
N GLU A 450 16.00 -3.81 -3.77
CA GLU A 450 16.96 -4.90 -3.90
C GLU A 450 16.70 -5.73 -5.16
N LYS A 451 15.43 -6.03 -5.46
CA LYS A 451 15.03 -6.70 -6.71
C LYS A 451 15.47 -5.90 -7.95
N ARG A 452 15.28 -4.58 -7.94
CA ARG A 452 15.72 -3.68 -9.02
C ARG A 452 17.24 -3.69 -9.17
N ARG A 453 17.97 -3.61 -8.05
CA ARG A 453 19.44 -3.68 -8.03
C ARG A 453 19.95 -5.00 -8.60
N ALA A 454 19.40 -6.13 -8.17
CA ALA A 454 19.77 -7.44 -8.68
C ALA A 454 19.57 -7.56 -10.19
N ALA A 455 18.42 -7.08 -10.70
CA ALA A 455 18.14 -7.05 -12.14
C ALA A 455 19.11 -6.15 -12.92
N ALA A 456 19.50 -4.99 -12.36
CA ALA A 456 20.47 -4.08 -12.97
C ALA A 456 21.88 -4.68 -13.05
N VAL A 457 22.30 -5.42 -12.02
CA VAL A 457 23.59 -6.16 -12.01
C VAL A 457 23.60 -7.24 -13.08
N GLU A 458 22.52 -8.02 -13.18
CA GLU A 458 22.38 -9.04 -14.22
C GLU A 458 22.38 -8.46 -15.63
N GLN A 459 21.66 -7.36 -15.86
CA GLN A 459 21.69 -6.64 -17.13
C GLN A 459 23.12 -6.18 -17.48
N SER A 460 23.83 -5.59 -16.51
CA SER A 460 25.21 -5.12 -16.68
C SER A 460 26.20 -6.25 -16.98
N ARG A 461 25.92 -7.47 -16.52
CA ARG A 461 26.70 -8.68 -16.83
C ARG A 461 26.40 -9.23 -18.23
N LEU A 462 25.14 -9.18 -18.66
CA LEU A 462 24.69 -9.73 -19.94
C LEU A 462 25.03 -8.82 -21.13
N GLN A 463 24.99 -7.50 -20.98
CA GLN A 463 25.32 -6.55 -22.07
C GLN A 463 26.71 -6.76 -22.70
N PRO A 464 27.83 -6.84 -21.94
CA PRO A 464 29.15 -7.07 -22.53
C PRO A 464 29.25 -8.46 -23.17
N THR A 465 28.57 -9.45 -22.61
CA THR A 465 28.51 -10.82 -23.14
C THR A 465 27.80 -10.85 -24.49
N LEU A 466 26.66 -10.16 -24.61
CA LEU A 466 25.94 -9.99 -25.87
C LEU A 466 26.82 -9.32 -26.93
N LYS A 467 27.51 -8.23 -26.55
CA LYS A 467 28.37 -7.47 -27.48
C LYS A 467 29.51 -8.34 -28.03
N LYS A 468 30.20 -9.08 -27.15
CA LYS A 468 31.24 -10.05 -27.54
C LYS A 468 30.69 -11.17 -28.43
N MET A 469 29.48 -11.67 -28.13
CA MET A 469 28.87 -12.73 -28.92
C MET A 469 28.47 -12.27 -30.32
N ILE A 470 27.94 -11.05 -30.45
CA ILE A 470 27.63 -10.41 -31.73
C ILE A 470 28.91 -10.24 -32.56
N GLU A 471 29.99 -9.74 -31.96
CA GLU A 471 31.28 -9.56 -32.63
C GLU A 471 31.85 -10.90 -33.16
N ARG A 472 31.94 -11.92 -32.30
CA ARG A 472 32.38 -13.26 -32.68
C ARG A 472 31.52 -13.90 -33.77
N THR A 473 30.20 -13.66 -33.73
CA THR A 473 29.29 -14.21 -34.73
C THR A 473 29.45 -13.49 -36.08
N LYS A 474 29.78 -12.19 -36.09
CA LYS A 474 30.14 -11.46 -37.33
C LYS A 474 31.46 -11.95 -37.92
N GLU A 475 32.46 -12.19 -37.08
CA GLU A 475 33.74 -12.77 -37.49
C GLU A 475 33.52 -14.14 -38.16
N LEU A 476 32.77 -15.02 -37.50
CA LEU A 476 32.42 -16.35 -38.03
C LEU A 476 31.67 -16.25 -39.36
N GLN A 477 30.72 -15.32 -39.49
CA GLN A 477 30.01 -15.07 -40.75
C GLN A 477 30.98 -14.70 -41.88
N GLY A 478 31.88 -13.73 -41.64
CA GLY A 478 32.88 -13.31 -42.62
C GLY A 478 33.88 -14.40 -42.98
N GLU A 479 34.24 -15.27 -42.03
CA GLU A 479 35.09 -16.44 -42.30
C GLU A 479 34.39 -17.46 -43.19
N ILE A 480 33.10 -17.73 -42.98
CA ILE A 480 32.31 -18.63 -43.84
C ILE A 480 32.18 -18.04 -45.24
N GLU A 481 31.83 -16.76 -45.38
CA GLU A 481 31.71 -16.07 -46.67
C GLU A 481 33.02 -16.14 -47.47
N ARG A 482 34.16 -15.87 -46.81
CA ARG A 482 35.49 -15.96 -47.44
C ARG A 482 35.83 -17.39 -47.88
N ASN A 483 35.48 -18.39 -47.08
CA ASN A 483 35.74 -19.79 -47.41
C ASN A 483 34.86 -20.29 -48.57
N ILE A 484 33.59 -19.89 -48.62
CA ILE A 484 32.72 -20.19 -49.76
C ILE A 484 33.21 -19.44 -51.01
N SER A 485 33.55 -18.16 -50.90
CA SER A 485 34.06 -17.34 -52.01
C SER A 485 35.29 -17.95 -52.68
N LYS A 486 36.26 -18.44 -51.90
CA LYS A 486 37.44 -19.14 -52.41
C LYS A 486 37.08 -20.38 -53.25
N LYS A 487 36.02 -21.11 -52.89
CA LYS A 487 35.54 -22.29 -53.65
C LYS A 487 34.84 -21.91 -54.97
N TYR A 488 34.49 -20.64 -55.15
CA TYR A 488 33.82 -20.10 -56.33
C TYR A 488 34.66 -19.03 -57.04
N ASN A 489 35.97 -19.24 -57.20
CA ASN A 489 36.87 -18.33 -57.91
C ASN A 489 36.83 -16.87 -57.41
N ASN A 490 36.73 -16.69 -56.08
CA ASN A 490 36.65 -15.38 -55.41
C ASN A 490 35.41 -14.56 -55.79
N ARG A 491 34.31 -15.21 -56.17
CA ARG A 491 33.02 -14.55 -56.33
C ARG A 491 32.53 -13.99 -54.99
N PRO A 492 31.89 -12.81 -54.95
CA PRO A 492 31.34 -12.26 -53.72
C PRO A 492 30.23 -13.18 -53.18
N VAL A 493 30.26 -13.47 -51.88
CA VAL A 493 29.26 -14.29 -51.18
C VAL A 493 28.71 -13.48 -50.02
N ASN A 494 27.40 -13.34 -49.92
CA ASN A 494 26.75 -12.66 -48.80
C ASN A 494 25.83 -13.62 -48.07
N ILE A 495 25.99 -13.74 -46.75
CA ILE A 495 25.07 -14.48 -45.91
C ILE A 495 24.01 -13.49 -45.38
N THR A 496 22.77 -13.62 -45.89
CA THR A 496 21.66 -12.73 -45.54
C THR A 496 20.88 -13.24 -44.33
N GLY A 497 20.27 -12.32 -43.57
CA GLY A 497 19.55 -12.66 -42.33
C GLY A 497 20.46 -13.10 -41.16
N GLY A 498 21.74 -12.70 -41.20
CA GLY A 498 22.74 -12.97 -40.16
C GLY A 498 22.74 -11.92 -39.05
N VAL A 499 23.90 -11.66 -38.44
CA VAL A 499 24.03 -10.74 -37.31
C VAL A 499 23.71 -9.29 -37.67
N THR A 500 23.85 -8.91 -38.93
CA THR A 500 23.50 -7.58 -39.46
C THR A 500 21.99 -7.31 -39.50
N SER A 501 21.16 -8.36 -39.38
CA SER A 501 19.70 -8.25 -39.36
C SER A 501 19.11 -8.34 -37.94
N LEU A 502 19.95 -8.51 -36.91
CA LEU A 502 19.58 -8.66 -35.50
C LEU A 502 19.93 -7.42 -34.69
#